data_AF-A0A7C0V633-F1
#
_entry.id   AF-A0A7C0V633-F1
#
_cell.length_a   1.000
_cell.length_b   1.000
_cell.length_c   1.000
_cell.angle_alpha   90.00
_cell.angle_beta   90.00
_cell.angle_gamma   90.00
#
_symmetry.space_group_name_H-M   'P 1'
#
loop_
_entity.id
_entity.type
_entity.pdbx_description
1 polymer ?
#
loop_
_entity_poly.entity_id
_entity_poly.type
_entity_poly.pdbx_seq_one_letter_code
_entity_poly.pdbx_strand_id
1 'polypeptide(L)'
;MRVLLISATTETLNMPTMATGLGAVAAAARAAGHPVRFLDLMGKSEIDGLVSAAVAEFDPQVIGVSIRNIDDQKHRGTQFLLDGAAGVVAACRRASHAPVVLGGAGYSIFPVAVLDYLGADMGIQGEGETAFLRLLDSLAHGGRDLDQVPGLYRRGAPPPHRIFETDLDRLPIAGPDFFDPALAENPACFLPFQTRRGCPLGCSYCSTATIEGRRIRRRSPEAVTAALKNWREAGFKRVFFVDNTFNLPPTYAKNLCRRIESAALDLQWRAILYPAQVDRELADAMARAGCREVSLGFESGAAPILVEYGKRFGPEDIRRTARLLEDVGIQAMGFLMLGGPGETRDTALESLRFADSLGLASMHVTVGVRIYPYTGLARRAAAEGLIDPADDLLRPAFYVVPRLADWLHETAAAWCAGRPGWFY
;
A
#
# COMPACT_ATOMS: atom_id res chain seq x y z
N MET A 1 0.92 -25.61 13.63
CA MET A 1 2.37 -25.41 13.49
C MET A 1 2.77 -24.14 14.24
N ARG A 2 3.98 -24.04 14.80
CA ARG A 2 4.52 -22.78 15.37
C ARG A 2 4.94 -21.85 14.23
N VAL A 3 4.41 -20.63 14.21
CA VAL A 3 4.61 -19.67 13.11
C VAL A 3 5.34 -18.42 13.61
N LEU A 4 6.49 -18.11 13.01
CA LEU A 4 7.15 -16.81 13.18
C LEU A 4 6.77 -15.92 11.98
N LEU A 5 6.24 -14.73 12.23
CA LEU A 5 5.89 -13.75 11.20
C LEU A 5 6.75 -12.51 11.37
N ILE A 6 7.45 -12.12 10.31
CA ILE A 6 8.44 -11.03 10.32
C ILE A 6 8.02 -9.95 9.33
N SER A 7 7.88 -8.71 9.80
CA SER A 7 7.82 -7.54 8.93
C SER A 7 9.24 -7.17 8.53
N ALA A 8 9.59 -7.32 7.24
CA ALA A 8 10.94 -7.04 6.75
C ALA A 8 11.23 -5.54 6.52
N THR A 9 10.23 -4.67 6.72
CA THR A 9 10.41 -3.23 6.52
C THR A 9 11.30 -2.69 7.64
N THR A 10 12.47 -2.16 7.30
CA THR A 10 13.35 -1.49 8.28
C THR A 10 13.22 0.03 8.23
N GLU A 11 12.66 0.53 7.13
CA GLU A 11 12.61 1.94 6.80
C GLU A 11 11.52 2.66 7.59
N THR A 12 11.84 3.88 8.02
CA THR A 12 10.87 4.85 8.54
C THR A 12 10.67 6.02 7.57
N LEU A 13 11.07 5.83 6.31
CA LEU A 13 10.98 6.83 5.24
C LEU A 13 9.54 7.33 5.09
N ASN A 14 9.39 8.65 5.01
CA ASN A 14 8.13 9.41 5.01
C ASN A 14 7.31 9.30 6.31
N MET A 15 7.03 8.07 6.78
CA MET A 15 6.37 7.83 8.06
C MET A 15 6.61 6.41 8.59
N PRO A 16 6.65 6.21 9.91
CA PRO A 16 6.54 4.89 10.51
C PRO A 16 5.25 4.20 10.02
N THR A 17 5.37 2.97 9.51
CA THR A 17 4.23 2.22 8.98
C THR A 17 4.12 0.86 9.64
N MET A 18 3.06 0.68 10.43
CA MET A 18 2.73 -0.60 11.06
C MET A 18 2.39 -1.65 10.00
N ALA A 19 2.89 -2.88 10.18
CA ALA A 19 2.62 -4.00 9.28
C ALA A 19 1.25 -4.66 9.52
N THR A 20 0.15 -3.90 9.44
CA THR A 20 -1.21 -4.39 9.76
C THR A 20 -1.70 -5.49 8.81
N GLY A 21 -1.22 -5.52 7.56
CA GLY A 21 -1.47 -6.64 6.64
C GLY A 21 -0.89 -7.96 7.13
N LEU A 22 0.35 -7.96 7.62
CA LEU A 22 0.97 -9.14 8.25
C LEU A 22 0.27 -9.47 9.57
N GLY A 23 -0.13 -8.44 10.33
CA GLY A 23 -0.91 -8.61 11.55
C GLY A 23 -2.25 -9.33 11.32
N ALA A 24 -2.90 -9.13 10.17
CA ALA A 24 -4.12 -9.85 9.82
C ALA A 24 -3.85 -11.35 9.56
N VAL A 25 -2.74 -11.68 8.91
CA VAL A 25 -2.28 -13.08 8.74
C VAL A 25 -1.94 -13.70 10.11
N ALA A 26 -1.30 -12.95 11.00
CA ALA A 26 -0.99 -13.36 12.36
C ALA A 26 -2.26 -13.65 13.17
N ALA A 27 -3.26 -12.78 13.09
CA ALA A 27 -4.55 -12.96 13.72
C ALA A 27 -5.29 -14.19 13.18
N ALA A 28 -5.24 -14.44 11.86
CA ALA A 28 -5.81 -15.65 11.25
C ALA A 28 -5.14 -16.93 11.75
N ALA A 29 -3.80 -16.97 11.74
CA ALA A 29 -3.03 -18.10 12.26
C ALA A 29 -3.33 -18.37 13.74
N ARG A 30 -3.37 -17.33 14.57
CA ARG A 30 -3.71 -17.46 15.99
C ARG A 30 -5.14 -17.95 16.21
N ALA A 31 -6.12 -17.42 15.47
CA ALA A 31 -7.50 -17.84 15.55
C ALA A 31 -7.71 -19.31 15.13
N ALA A 32 -6.87 -19.83 14.23
CA ALA A 32 -6.83 -21.24 13.84
C ALA A 32 -6.08 -22.15 14.85
N GLY A 33 -5.67 -21.61 16.01
CA GLY A 33 -5.00 -22.38 17.06
C GLY A 33 -3.50 -22.59 16.85
N HIS A 34 -2.87 -21.88 15.92
CA HIS A 34 -1.41 -21.91 15.77
C HIS A 34 -0.75 -20.96 16.78
N PRO A 35 0.32 -21.40 17.47
CA PRO A 35 1.18 -20.47 18.20
C PRO A 35 1.85 -19.50 17.21
N VAL A 36 1.76 -18.20 17.48
CA VAL A 36 2.29 -17.14 16.60
C VAL A 36 3.22 -16.21 17.38
N ARG A 37 4.43 -16.01 16.84
CA ARG A 37 5.35 -14.93 17.23
C ARG A 37 5.39 -13.89 16.10
N PHE A 38 5.21 -12.63 16.45
CA PHE A 38 5.29 -11.50 15.52
C PHE A 38 6.57 -10.72 15.80
N LEU A 39 7.37 -10.44 14.78
CA LEU A 39 8.60 -9.66 14.84
C LEU A 39 8.52 -8.49 13.87
N ASP A 40 8.45 -7.28 14.40
CA ASP A 40 8.49 -6.05 13.59
C ASP A 40 9.92 -5.48 13.58
N LEU A 41 10.49 -5.33 12.39
CA LEU A 41 11.85 -4.83 12.19
C LEU A 41 11.89 -3.33 11.85
N MET A 42 10.74 -2.65 11.85
CA MET A 42 10.67 -1.22 11.58
C MET A 42 11.60 -0.42 12.50
N GLY A 43 12.52 0.33 11.90
CA GLY A 43 13.51 1.15 12.60
C GLY A 43 14.58 0.38 13.38
N LYS A 44 14.78 -0.93 13.10
CA LYS A 44 15.80 -1.76 13.75
C LYS A 44 17.04 -1.92 12.85
N SER A 45 18.21 -2.06 13.48
CA SER A 45 19.50 -2.26 12.80
C SER A 45 20.12 -3.65 13.05
N GLU A 46 19.91 -4.24 14.23
CA GLU A 46 20.47 -5.54 14.64
C GLU A 46 19.63 -6.73 14.14
N ILE A 47 19.36 -6.76 12.83
CA ILE A 47 18.40 -7.69 12.21
C ILE A 47 18.78 -9.15 12.47
N ASP A 48 20.03 -9.51 12.22
CA ASP A 48 20.53 -10.87 12.42
C ASP A 48 20.34 -11.37 13.86
N GLY A 49 20.68 -10.53 14.84
CA GLY A 49 20.55 -10.85 16.25
C GLY A 49 19.09 -11.01 16.66
N LEU A 50 18.22 -10.09 16.23
CA LEU A 50 16.79 -10.14 16.52
C LEU A 50 16.11 -11.37 15.92
N VAL A 51 16.42 -11.71 14.66
CA VAL A 51 15.89 -12.90 14.00
C VAL A 51 16.40 -14.17 14.67
N SER A 52 17.70 -14.25 14.96
CA SER A 52 18.31 -15.43 15.61
C SER A 52 17.73 -15.67 17.00
N ALA A 53 17.54 -14.62 17.80
CA ALA A 53 16.91 -14.71 19.12
C ALA A 53 15.45 -15.19 19.00
N ALA A 54 14.67 -14.58 18.10
CA ALA A 54 13.28 -14.97 17.88
C ALA A 54 13.14 -16.44 17.44
N VAL A 55 14.05 -16.92 16.59
CA VAL A 55 14.08 -18.32 16.16
C VAL A 55 14.49 -19.24 17.30
N ALA A 56 15.54 -18.92 18.06
CA ALA A 56 16.03 -19.76 19.16
C ALA A 56 15.02 -19.89 20.30
N GLU A 57 14.32 -18.80 20.64
CA GLU A 57 13.32 -18.78 21.72
C GLU A 57 12.01 -19.47 21.32
N PHE A 58 11.60 -19.36 20.05
CA PHE A 58 10.28 -19.78 19.60
C PHE A 58 10.27 -21.10 18.81
N ASP A 59 11.43 -21.52 18.29
CA ASP A 59 11.61 -22.74 17.48
C ASP A 59 10.55 -22.83 16.36
N PRO A 60 10.45 -21.87 15.42
CA PRO A 60 9.38 -21.85 14.44
C PRO A 60 9.44 -23.07 13.50
N GLN A 61 8.26 -23.55 13.10
CA GLN A 61 8.12 -24.61 12.09
C GLN A 61 7.85 -24.02 10.70
N VAL A 62 7.41 -22.77 10.61
CA VAL A 62 7.24 -21.98 9.39
C VAL A 62 7.58 -20.53 9.70
N ILE A 63 8.29 -19.85 8.80
CA ILE A 63 8.63 -18.42 8.92
C ILE A 63 7.95 -17.67 7.77
N GLY A 64 7.04 -16.75 8.08
CA GLY A 64 6.46 -15.84 7.09
C GLY A 64 7.18 -14.48 7.09
N VAL A 65 7.55 -13.97 5.92
CA VAL A 65 8.24 -12.68 5.78
C VAL A 65 7.44 -11.75 4.86
N SER A 66 7.00 -10.62 5.41
CA SER A 66 6.21 -9.63 4.66
C SER A 66 7.10 -8.59 3.99
N ILE A 67 7.01 -8.50 2.67
CA ILE A 67 7.66 -7.50 1.82
C ILE A 67 6.63 -6.46 1.40
N ARG A 68 6.74 -5.26 1.98
CA ARG A 68 5.82 -4.16 1.71
C ARG A 68 6.23 -3.36 0.47
N ASN A 69 7.50 -2.95 0.41
CA ASN A 69 8.03 -2.06 -0.63
C ASN A 69 9.17 -2.75 -1.39
N ILE A 70 9.33 -2.41 -2.66
CA ILE A 70 10.44 -2.86 -3.51
C ILE A 70 11.46 -1.73 -3.70
N ASP A 71 10.95 -0.51 -3.86
CA ASP A 71 11.72 0.71 -4.07
C ASP A 71 11.01 1.92 -3.46
N ASP A 72 11.70 3.06 -3.43
CA ASP A 72 11.18 4.34 -2.93
C ASP A 72 10.41 5.16 -3.99
N GLN A 73 10.28 4.62 -5.21
CA GLN A 73 9.57 5.21 -6.35
C GLN A 73 10.11 6.57 -6.82
N LYS A 74 11.35 6.93 -6.45
CA LYS A 74 12.00 8.14 -6.95
C LYS A 74 12.78 7.84 -8.22
N HIS A 75 12.52 8.60 -9.30
CA HIS A 75 13.22 8.40 -10.57
C HIS A 75 14.73 8.64 -10.48
N ARG A 76 15.15 9.72 -9.81
CA ARG A 76 16.58 10.01 -9.57
C ARG A 76 16.96 9.56 -8.17
N GLY A 77 18.08 8.83 -8.07
CA GLY A 77 18.59 8.33 -6.80
C GLY A 77 17.71 7.23 -6.20
N THR A 78 17.08 6.40 -7.03
CA THR A 78 16.16 5.34 -6.60
C THR A 78 16.81 4.44 -5.56
N GLN A 79 16.13 4.22 -4.45
CA GLN A 79 16.54 3.27 -3.43
C GLN A 79 15.87 1.92 -3.69
N PHE A 80 16.68 0.88 -3.85
CA PHE A 80 16.19 -0.48 -3.95
C PHE A 80 16.12 -1.12 -2.56
N LEU A 81 14.91 -1.34 -2.06
CA LEU A 81 14.66 -1.70 -0.66
C LEU A 81 14.66 -3.22 -0.42
N LEU A 82 14.65 -4.02 -1.49
CA LEU A 82 14.61 -5.47 -1.38
C LEU A 82 15.89 -6.08 -0.81
N ASP A 83 17.01 -5.36 -0.86
CA ASP A 83 18.29 -5.80 -0.27
C ASP A 83 18.19 -5.95 1.26
N GLY A 84 17.45 -5.07 1.92
CA GLY A 84 17.16 -5.19 3.36
C GLY A 84 16.38 -6.47 3.68
N ALA A 85 15.39 -6.79 2.84
CA ALA A 85 14.63 -8.04 2.96
C ALA A 85 15.48 -9.29 2.69
N ALA A 86 16.45 -9.21 1.77
CA ALA A 86 17.41 -10.30 1.52
C ALA A 86 18.23 -10.61 2.77
N GLY A 87 18.66 -9.58 3.51
CA GLY A 87 19.29 -9.73 4.81
C GLY A 87 18.42 -10.50 5.81
N VAL A 88 17.13 -10.14 5.91
CA VAL A 88 16.16 -10.81 6.79
C VAL A 88 15.98 -12.29 6.44
N VAL A 89 15.78 -12.60 5.15
CA VAL A 89 15.61 -13.99 4.68
C VAL A 89 16.88 -14.80 4.93
N ALA A 90 18.06 -14.22 4.66
CA ALA A 90 19.33 -14.86 4.93
C ALA A 90 19.52 -15.16 6.43
N ALA A 91 19.14 -14.23 7.31
CA ALA A 91 19.15 -14.43 8.77
C ALA A 91 18.24 -15.59 9.20
N CYS A 92 17.03 -15.66 8.65
CA CYS A 92 16.09 -16.76 8.91
C CYS A 92 16.70 -18.12 8.54
N ARG A 93 17.33 -18.21 7.36
CA ARG A 93 17.94 -19.45 6.86
C ARG A 93 19.20 -19.87 7.62
N ARG A 94 19.95 -18.92 8.18
CA ARG A 94 21.09 -19.22 9.06
C ARG A 94 20.62 -19.77 10.41
N ALA A 95 19.52 -19.24 10.93
CA ALA A 95 19.02 -19.59 12.26
C ALA A 95 18.09 -20.82 12.28
N SER A 96 17.43 -21.15 11.17
CA SER A 96 16.42 -22.22 11.10
C SER A 96 16.42 -22.99 9.78
N HIS A 97 15.93 -24.23 9.82
CA HIS A 97 15.57 -25.02 8.64
C HIS A 97 14.08 -24.93 8.28
N ALA A 98 13.28 -24.16 9.03
CA ALA A 98 11.87 -23.95 8.71
C ALA A 98 11.71 -23.28 7.34
N PRO A 99 10.70 -23.68 6.54
CA PRO A 99 10.43 -23.05 5.26
C PRO A 99 10.11 -21.55 5.45
N VAL A 100 10.72 -20.73 4.60
CA VAL A 100 10.50 -19.28 4.53
C VAL A 100 9.46 -18.99 3.45
N VAL A 101 8.39 -18.32 3.85
CA VAL A 101 7.23 -17.99 3.00
C VAL A 101 7.11 -16.49 2.87
N LEU A 102 7.22 -15.98 1.64
CA LEU A 102 7.08 -14.56 1.37
C LEU A 102 5.62 -14.14 1.23
N GLY A 103 5.34 -12.87 1.49
CA GLY A 103 4.05 -12.25 1.23
C GLY A 103 4.13 -10.72 1.26
N GLY A 104 2.98 -10.05 1.21
CA GLY A 104 2.90 -8.58 1.26
C GLY A 104 2.68 -7.94 -0.11
N ALA A 105 2.39 -6.63 -0.07
CA ALA A 105 2.01 -5.87 -1.27
C ALA A 105 3.15 -5.81 -2.30
N GLY A 106 4.38 -5.52 -1.86
CA GLY A 106 5.57 -5.48 -2.72
C GLY A 106 5.86 -6.82 -3.38
N TYR A 107 5.84 -7.90 -2.59
CA TYR A 107 5.94 -9.27 -3.12
C TYR A 107 4.85 -9.55 -4.16
N SER A 108 3.61 -9.14 -3.89
CA SER A 108 2.46 -9.45 -4.74
C SER A 108 2.51 -8.81 -6.12
N ILE A 109 3.31 -7.76 -6.31
CA ILE A 109 3.55 -7.14 -7.63
C ILE A 109 4.50 -8.00 -8.46
N PHE A 110 5.50 -8.62 -7.82
CA PHE A 110 6.61 -9.32 -8.46
C PHE A 110 6.83 -10.73 -7.85
N PRO A 111 5.82 -11.60 -7.82
CA PRO A 111 5.89 -12.83 -7.01
C PRO A 111 7.02 -13.77 -7.43
N VAL A 112 7.24 -13.94 -8.74
CA VAL A 112 8.31 -14.81 -9.27
C VAL A 112 9.68 -14.17 -9.01
N ALA A 113 9.88 -12.92 -9.47
CA ALA A 113 11.16 -12.25 -9.39
C ALA A 113 11.63 -12.05 -7.93
N VAL A 114 10.73 -11.69 -7.01
CA VAL A 114 11.08 -11.53 -5.58
C VAL A 114 11.37 -12.86 -4.92
N LEU A 115 10.60 -13.92 -5.23
CA LEU A 115 10.85 -15.26 -4.69
C LEU A 115 12.24 -15.77 -5.09
N ASP A 116 12.61 -15.59 -6.36
CA ASP A 116 13.92 -15.99 -6.86
C ASP A 116 15.04 -15.10 -6.32
N TYR A 117 14.85 -13.79 -6.28
CA TYR A 117 15.82 -12.83 -5.74
C TYR A 117 16.20 -13.12 -4.29
N LEU A 118 15.19 -13.38 -3.45
CA LEU A 118 15.39 -13.62 -2.02
C LEU A 118 15.78 -15.07 -1.71
N GLY A 119 15.65 -15.99 -2.67
CA GLY A 119 15.94 -17.41 -2.45
C GLY A 119 15.08 -18.06 -1.38
N ALA A 120 13.85 -17.57 -1.17
CA ALA A 120 12.90 -18.15 -0.23
C ALA A 120 12.23 -19.40 -0.84
N ASP A 121 11.61 -20.22 0.02
CA ASP A 121 11.07 -21.52 -0.40
C ASP A 121 9.73 -21.38 -1.15
N MET A 122 8.89 -20.45 -0.68
CA MET A 122 7.53 -20.23 -1.19
C MET A 122 7.13 -18.76 -1.05
N GLY A 123 6.03 -18.36 -1.70
CA GLY A 123 5.40 -17.08 -1.38
C GLY A 123 3.95 -16.97 -1.83
N ILE A 124 3.16 -16.15 -1.13
CA ILE A 124 1.72 -16.00 -1.34
C ILE A 124 1.42 -14.64 -1.97
N GLN A 125 0.90 -14.65 -3.19
CA GLN A 125 0.47 -13.44 -3.91
C GLN A 125 -0.97 -13.08 -3.55
N GLY A 126 -1.17 -11.84 -3.08
CA GLY A 126 -2.49 -11.32 -2.72
C GLY A 126 -2.82 -11.54 -1.25
N GLU A 127 -3.99 -12.13 -0.97
CA GLU A 127 -4.53 -12.24 0.39
C GLU A 127 -3.94 -13.44 1.13
N GLY A 128 -3.21 -13.16 2.20
CA GLY A 128 -2.50 -14.18 2.96
C GLY A 128 -3.34 -14.85 4.03
N GLU A 129 -4.42 -14.24 4.52
CA GLU A 129 -5.11 -14.68 5.73
C GLU A 129 -5.67 -16.10 5.62
N THR A 130 -6.34 -16.41 4.50
CA THR A 130 -6.88 -17.75 4.24
C THR A 130 -5.84 -18.65 3.57
N ALA A 131 -5.06 -18.12 2.62
CA ALA A 131 -4.09 -18.89 1.86
C ALA A 131 -2.97 -19.43 2.76
N PHE A 132 -2.50 -18.65 3.72
CA PHE A 132 -1.47 -19.07 4.65
C PHE A 132 -1.97 -20.19 5.58
N LEU A 133 -3.22 -20.16 6.05
CA LEU A 133 -3.79 -21.27 6.82
C LEU A 133 -3.83 -22.57 6.02
N ARG A 134 -4.24 -22.50 4.74
CA ARG A 134 -4.21 -23.67 3.84
C ARG A 134 -2.78 -24.19 3.64
N LEU A 135 -1.80 -23.29 3.50
CA LEU A 135 -0.40 -23.68 3.42
C LEU A 135 0.06 -24.40 4.70
N LEU A 136 -0.27 -23.87 5.88
CA LEU A 136 0.08 -24.51 7.15
C LEU A 136 -0.54 -25.90 7.28
N ASP A 137 -1.80 -26.07 6.86
CA ASP A 137 -2.46 -27.37 6.83
C ASP A 137 -1.78 -28.35 5.86
N SER A 138 -1.48 -27.90 4.64
CA SER A 138 -0.72 -28.68 3.64
C SER A 138 0.63 -29.12 4.18
N LEU A 139 1.39 -28.22 4.82
CA LEU A 139 2.72 -28.51 5.38
C LEU A 139 2.64 -29.48 6.56
N ALA A 140 1.64 -29.34 7.44
CA ALA A 140 1.41 -30.26 8.55
C ALA A 140 1.11 -31.69 8.05
N HIS A 141 0.56 -31.82 6.84
CA HIS A 141 0.20 -33.08 6.21
C HIS A 141 1.21 -33.56 5.15
N GLY A 142 2.47 -33.13 5.23
CA GLY A 142 3.57 -33.61 4.38
C GLY A 142 3.63 -32.95 3.00
N GLY A 143 3.08 -31.74 2.85
CA GLY A 143 3.07 -30.99 1.59
C GLY A 143 1.97 -31.44 0.62
N ARG A 144 0.90 -32.07 1.12
CA ARG A 144 -0.27 -32.44 0.30
C ARG A 144 -1.00 -31.18 -0.18
N ASP A 145 -1.49 -31.24 -1.43
CA ASP A 145 -2.37 -30.22 -2.03
C ASP A 145 -1.79 -28.80 -2.07
N LEU A 146 -0.46 -28.65 -2.11
CA LEU A 146 0.19 -27.34 -2.25
C LEU A 146 -0.30 -26.58 -3.50
N ASP A 147 -0.64 -27.29 -4.59
CA ASP A 147 -1.22 -26.69 -5.81
C ASP A 147 -2.64 -26.13 -5.62
N GLN A 148 -3.32 -26.48 -4.52
CA GLN A 148 -4.65 -25.99 -4.15
C GLN A 148 -4.60 -24.75 -3.23
N VAL A 149 -3.40 -24.33 -2.80
CA VAL A 149 -3.23 -23.12 -1.99
C VAL A 149 -3.31 -21.90 -2.91
N PRO A 150 -4.31 -21.02 -2.74
CA PRO A 150 -4.49 -19.88 -3.63
C PRO A 150 -3.29 -18.92 -3.57
N GLY A 151 -2.80 -18.50 -4.73
CA GLY A 151 -1.69 -17.56 -4.84
C GLY A 151 -0.33 -18.09 -4.39
N LEU A 152 -0.19 -19.39 -4.11
CA LEU A 152 1.09 -19.98 -3.69
C LEU A 152 2.05 -20.17 -4.86
N TYR A 153 3.14 -19.43 -4.85
CA TYR A 153 4.28 -19.62 -5.75
C TYR A 153 5.31 -20.54 -5.10
N ARG A 154 5.84 -21.44 -5.92
CA ARG A 154 6.95 -22.35 -5.59
C ARG A 154 7.89 -22.39 -6.79
N ARG A 155 9.20 -22.48 -6.55
CA ARG A 155 10.16 -22.53 -7.66
C ARG A 155 9.89 -23.75 -8.55
N GLY A 156 9.83 -23.53 -9.86
CA GLY A 156 9.58 -24.59 -10.85
C GLY A 156 8.13 -25.08 -10.94
N ALA A 157 7.20 -24.54 -10.14
CA ALA A 157 5.78 -24.83 -10.23
C ALA A 157 5.07 -23.88 -11.22
N PRO A 158 3.94 -24.29 -11.83
CA PRO A 158 3.14 -23.39 -12.66
C PRO A 158 2.56 -22.22 -11.83
N PRO A 159 2.23 -21.09 -12.47
CA PRO A 159 1.58 -19.97 -11.78
C PRO A 159 0.27 -20.42 -11.10
N PRO A 160 0.06 -20.03 -9.82
CA PRO A 160 -1.12 -20.46 -9.07
C PRO A 160 -2.37 -19.72 -9.53
N HIS A 161 -3.52 -20.35 -9.30
CA HIS A 161 -4.79 -19.64 -9.32
C HIS A 161 -4.88 -18.71 -8.11
N ARG A 162 -5.59 -17.59 -8.25
CA ARG A 162 -5.80 -16.62 -7.17
C ARG A 162 -7.26 -16.59 -6.76
N ILE A 163 -7.51 -16.55 -5.46
CA ILE A 163 -8.85 -16.41 -4.89
C ILE A 163 -8.81 -15.19 -3.96
N PHE A 164 -9.82 -14.35 -4.11
CA PHE A 164 -10.05 -13.19 -3.25
C PHE A 164 -11.28 -13.44 -2.39
N GLU A 165 -11.17 -13.20 -1.08
CA GLU A 165 -12.29 -13.32 -0.16
C GLU A 165 -13.38 -12.31 -0.51
N THR A 166 -14.60 -12.78 -0.74
CA THR A 166 -15.72 -11.95 -1.15
C THR A 166 -16.31 -11.14 -0.01
N ASP A 167 -16.27 -11.68 1.21
CA ASP A 167 -16.76 -11.05 2.43
C ASP A 167 -15.59 -10.76 3.37
N LEU A 168 -15.16 -9.50 3.40
CA LEU A 168 -13.99 -9.11 4.19
C LEU A 168 -14.23 -9.26 5.70
N ASP A 169 -15.47 -9.28 6.19
CA ASP A 169 -15.74 -9.44 7.62
C ASP A 169 -15.35 -10.84 8.13
N ARG A 170 -15.20 -11.82 7.24
CA ARG A 170 -14.65 -13.14 7.56
C ARG A 170 -13.15 -13.11 7.81
N LEU A 171 -12.45 -12.10 7.29
CA LEU A 171 -11.01 -11.95 7.49
C LEU A 171 -10.73 -11.23 8.80
N PRO A 172 -9.85 -11.77 9.66
CA PRO A 172 -9.45 -11.11 10.89
C PRO A 172 -8.88 -9.71 10.66
N ILE A 173 -9.13 -8.82 11.61
CA ILE A 173 -8.48 -7.52 11.71
C ILE A 173 -7.39 -7.65 12.77
N ALA A 174 -6.18 -7.18 12.47
CA ALA A 174 -5.09 -7.19 13.43
C ALA A 174 -5.48 -6.40 14.69
N GLY A 175 -5.24 -6.99 15.86
CA GLY A 175 -5.37 -6.32 17.16
C GLY A 175 -4.12 -5.53 17.55
N PRO A 176 -4.23 -4.61 18.53
CA PRO A 176 -3.10 -3.82 19.03
C PRO A 176 -2.02 -4.65 19.70
N ASP A 177 -2.34 -5.83 20.21
CA ASP A 177 -1.46 -6.74 20.94
C ASP A 177 -0.32 -7.34 20.10
N PHE A 178 -0.38 -7.22 18.76
CA PHE A 178 0.71 -7.59 17.87
C PHE A 178 1.80 -6.52 17.75
N PHE A 179 1.55 -5.30 18.21
CA PHE A 179 2.39 -4.14 17.93
C PHE A 179 2.88 -3.49 19.22
N ASP A 180 4.00 -2.77 19.11
CA ASP A 180 4.55 -2.02 20.23
C ASP A 180 3.56 -0.91 20.67
N PRO A 181 3.07 -0.90 21.93
CA PRO A 181 2.15 0.12 22.41
C PRO A 181 2.73 1.54 22.34
N ALA A 182 4.06 1.71 22.37
CA ALA A 182 4.71 3.01 22.24
C ALA A 182 4.40 3.71 20.89
N LEU A 183 3.97 2.95 19.87
CA LEU A 183 3.53 3.51 18.59
C LEU A 183 2.29 4.39 18.72
N ALA A 184 1.44 4.15 19.73
CA ALA A 184 0.26 4.98 19.98
C ALA A 184 0.63 6.40 20.42
N GLU A 185 1.78 6.55 21.09
CA GLU A 185 2.29 7.83 21.60
C GLU A 185 3.08 8.60 20.53
N ASN A 186 3.57 7.92 19.49
CA ASN A 186 4.39 8.53 18.45
C ASN A 186 3.59 9.51 17.57
N PRO A 187 3.94 10.81 17.53
CA PRO A 187 3.25 11.82 16.73
C PRO A 187 3.22 11.56 15.22
N ALA A 188 4.22 10.84 14.70
CA ALA A 188 4.33 10.52 13.28
C ALA A 188 3.59 9.22 12.90
N CYS A 189 3.14 8.43 13.87
CA CYS A 189 2.49 7.15 13.62
C CYS A 189 0.98 7.32 13.47
N PHE A 190 0.46 6.77 12.36
CA PHE A 190 -0.98 6.59 12.13
C PHE A 190 -1.25 5.10 12.06
N LEU A 191 -2.32 4.63 12.70
CA LEU A 191 -2.82 3.27 12.53
C LEU A 191 -3.26 3.07 11.07
N PRO A 192 -2.60 2.21 10.28
CA PRO A 192 -3.04 1.90 8.93
C PRO A 192 -4.26 0.97 9.00
N PHE A 193 -5.43 1.46 8.58
CA PHE A 193 -6.68 0.72 8.67
C PHE A 193 -7.31 0.55 7.29
N GLN A 194 -7.50 -0.69 6.86
CA GLN A 194 -8.12 -1.01 5.57
C GLN A 194 -9.58 -1.43 5.77
N THR A 195 -10.51 -0.67 5.21
CA THR A 195 -11.95 -0.96 5.27
C THR A 195 -12.43 -1.71 4.03
N ARG A 196 -11.67 -1.64 2.94
CA ARG A 196 -12.00 -2.31 1.69
C ARG A 196 -10.76 -2.70 0.88
N ARG A 197 -10.97 -3.64 -0.02
CA ARG A 197 -9.96 -4.14 -0.96
C ARG A 197 -10.47 -4.11 -2.39
N GLY A 198 -9.54 -3.93 -3.31
CA GLY A 198 -9.78 -3.92 -4.75
C GLY A 198 -10.15 -2.55 -5.28
N CYS A 199 -9.80 -2.30 -6.54
CA CYS A 199 -10.06 -1.03 -7.21
C CYS A 199 -10.56 -1.28 -8.64
N PRO A 200 -11.75 -0.77 -9.03
CA PRO A 200 -12.33 -1.00 -10.35
C PRO A 200 -11.79 -0.02 -11.39
N LEU A 201 -10.94 0.92 -10.96
CA LEU A 201 -10.32 1.90 -11.83
C LEU A 201 -9.28 1.22 -12.73
N GLY A 202 -8.97 1.86 -13.85
CA GLY A 202 -8.05 1.35 -14.86
C GLY A 202 -6.82 2.22 -15.03
N CYS A 203 -6.32 2.83 -13.95
CA CYS A 203 -5.19 3.77 -14.04
C CYS A 203 -3.98 3.06 -14.66
N SER A 204 -3.40 3.65 -15.71
CA SER A 204 -2.46 2.94 -16.59
C SER A 204 -1.17 2.52 -15.89
N TYR A 205 -0.78 3.17 -14.80
CA TYR A 205 0.46 2.95 -14.03
C TYR A 205 0.27 2.13 -12.74
N CYS A 206 -0.97 1.86 -12.33
CA CYS A 206 -1.26 1.45 -10.95
C CYS A 206 -1.21 -0.08 -10.76
N SER A 207 -0.55 -0.53 -9.70
CA SER A 207 -0.40 -1.95 -9.34
C SER A 207 -1.52 -2.51 -8.45
N THR A 208 -2.47 -1.67 -7.98
CA THR A 208 -3.53 -2.08 -7.04
C THR A 208 -4.34 -3.27 -7.54
N ALA A 209 -4.69 -3.33 -8.83
CA ALA A 209 -5.45 -4.46 -9.38
C ALA A 209 -4.67 -5.78 -9.32
N THR A 210 -3.34 -5.72 -9.43
CA THR A 210 -2.45 -6.87 -9.26
C THR A 210 -2.42 -7.33 -7.81
N ILE A 211 -2.44 -6.41 -6.85
CA ILE A 211 -2.37 -6.74 -5.41
C ILE A 211 -3.73 -7.24 -4.90
N GLU A 212 -4.80 -6.47 -5.10
CA GLU A 212 -6.09 -6.64 -4.39
C GLU A 212 -7.26 -7.06 -5.30
N GLY A 213 -7.03 -7.14 -6.62
CA GLY A 213 -8.06 -7.39 -7.61
C GLY A 213 -8.86 -6.14 -7.99
N ARG A 214 -9.82 -6.31 -8.91
CA ARG A 214 -10.62 -5.21 -9.49
C ARG A 214 -11.95 -4.96 -8.80
N ARG A 215 -12.49 -5.97 -8.10
CA ARG A 215 -13.79 -5.86 -7.45
C ARG A 215 -13.63 -5.21 -6.09
N ILE A 216 -14.38 -4.15 -5.83
CA ILE A 216 -14.46 -3.55 -4.49
C ILE A 216 -15.17 -4.53 -3.56
N ARG A 217 -14.48 -4.90 -2.49
CA ARG A 217 -14.94 -5.77 -1.40
C ARG A 217 -14.75 -4.98 -0.12
N ARG A 218 -15.72 -4.99 0.78
CA ARG A 218 -15.80 -4.03 1.90
C ARG A 218 -16.09 -4.76 3.19
N ARG A 219 -15.55 -4.23 4.28
CA ARG A 219 -15.96 -4.58 5.64
C ARG A 219 -17.25 -3.86 5.98
N SER A 220 -18.07 -4.43 6.85
CA SER A 220 -19.22 -3.69 7.39
C SER A 220 -18.74 -2.51 8.24
N PRO A 221 -19.46 -1.36 8.24
CA PRO A 221 -19.21 -0.27 9.18
C PRO A 221 -19.19 -0.75 10.65
N GLU A 222 -20.01 -1.75 10.99
CA GLU A 222 -20.05 -2.42 12.29
C GLU A 222 -18.69 -3.02 12.66
N ALA A 223 -18.12 -3.86 11.79
CA ALA A 223 -16.83 -4.51 12.01
C ALA A 223 -15.69 -3.49 12.08
N VAL A 224 -15.71 -2.47 11.21
CA VAL A 224 -14.71 -1.39 11.22
C VAL A 224 -14.73 -0.65 12.56
N THR A 225 -15.90 -0.20 13.01
CA THR A 225 -16.03 0.57 14.24
C THR A 225 -15.72 -0.26 15.49
N ALA A 226 -16.10 -1.54 15.51
CA ALA A 226 -15.73 -2.44 16.61
C ALA A 226 -14.21 -2.60 16.74
N ALA A 227 -13.50 -2.77 15.62
CA ALA A 227 -12.05 -2.83 15.62
C ALA A 227 -11.41 -1.50 16.00
N LEU A 228 -11.90 -0.37 15.47
CA LEU A 228 -11.41 0.96 15.83
C LEU A 228 -11.57 1.25 17.33
N LYS A 229 -12.64 0.75 17.97
CA LYS A 229 -12.82 0.85 19.42
C LYS A 229 -11.69 0.14 20.18
N ASN A 230 -11.36 -1.09 19.81
CA ASN A 230 -10.26 -1.85 20.42
C ASN A 230 -8.92 -1.10 20.28
N TRP A 231 -8.64 -0.57 19.09
CA TRP A 231 -7.44 0.25 18.87
C TRP A 231 -7.45 1.55 19.68
N ARG A 232 -8.62 2.18 19.84
CA ARG A 232 -8.76 3.38 20.66
C ARG A 232 -8.48 3.12 22.13
N GLU A 233 -8.96 2.00 22.65
CA GLU A 233 -8.72 1.53 24.02
C GLU A 233 -7.23 1.26 24.27
N ALA A 234 -6.50 0.81 23.24
CA ALA A 234 -5.04 0.69 23.25
C ALA A 234 -4.29 2.02 23.02
N GLY A 235 -4.99 3.16 23.02
CA GLY A 235 -4.39 4.50 22.98
C GLY A 235 -4.23 5.12 21.60
N PHE A 236 -4.53 4.42 20.50
CA PHE A 236 -4.35 4.94 19.14
C PHE A 236 -5.43 5.97 18.78
N LYS A 237 -5.05 7.24 18.70
CA LYS A 237 -5.96 8.37 18.37
C LYS A 237 -5.99 8.76 16.89
N ARG A 238 -5.02 8.27 16.12
CA ARG A 238 -4.80 8.66 14.72
C ARG A 238 -4.89 7.46 13.79
N VAL A 239 -5.72 7.58 12.77
CA VAL A 239 -5.98 6.52 11.80
C VAL A 239 -5.66 7.02 10.40
N PHE A 240 -4.95 6.22 9.63
CA PHE A 240 -4.86 6.38 8.19
C PHE A 240 -5.69 5.29 7.53
N PHE A 241 -6.83 5.66 6.96
CA PHE A 241 -7.58 4.76 6.10
C PHE A 241 -6.80 4.52 4.80
N VAL A 242 -6.15 3.36 4.72
CA VAL A 242 -5.25 2.97 3.61
C VAL A 242 -6.01 2.35 2.43
N ASP A 243 -7.32 2.59 2.35
CA ASP A 243 -8.09 2.23 1.19
C ASP A 243 -7.60 3.02 -0.04
N ASN A 244 -7.45 2.37 -1.19
CA ASN A 244 -6.95 3.03 -2.40
C ASN A 244 -7.77 4.26 -2.87
N THR A 245 -9.03 4.40 -2.44
CA THR A 245 -10.04 5.42 -2.80
C THR A 245 -11.22 5.42 -1.80
N PHE A 246 -11.02 5.89 -0.57
CA PHE A 246 -11.99 5.80 0.54
C PHE A 246 -13.44 6.16 0.19
N ASN A 247 -13.65 7.19 -0.65
CA ASN A 247 -14.97 7.68 -1.04
C ASN A 247 -15.76 6.78 -2.01
N LEU A 248 -15.22 5.67 -2.51
CA LEU A 248 -15.90 4.83 -3.49
C LEU A 248 -16.41 3.50 -2.89
N PRO A 249 -17.69 3.13 -3.03
CA PRO A 249 -18.80 3.96 -3.45
C PRO A 249 -19.19 4.99 -2.35
N PRO A 250 -19.72 6.18 -2.71
CA PRO A 250 -20.02 7.23 -1.74
C PRO A 250 -21.00 6.81 -0.65
N THR A 251 -21.95 5.94 -0.98
CA THR A 251 -22.92 5.40 -0.03
C THR A 251 -22.26 4.63 1.12
N TYR A 252 -21.20 3.87 0.82
CA TYR A 252 -20.43 3.17 1.83
C TYR A 252 -19.65 4.15 2.70
N ALA A 253 -18.94 5.10 2.09
CA ALA A 253 -18.16 6.10 2.81
C ALA A 253 -19.03 6.93 3.77
N LYS A 254 -20.23 7.37 3.33
CA LYS A 254 -21.21 8.07 4.18
C LYS A 254 -21.67 7.20 5.35
N ASN A 255 -22.02 5.93 5.10
CA ASN A 255 -22.44 5.00 6.15
C ASN A 255 -21.33 4.76 7.19
N LEU A 256 -20.10 4.58 6.72
CA LEU A 256 -18.96 4.41 7.60
C LEU A 256 -18.70 5.66 8.45
N CYS A 257 -18.70 6.86 7.84
CA CYS A 257 -18.53 8.12 8.57
C CYS A 257 -19.61 8.29 9.65
N ARG A 258 -20.89 8.06 9.33
CA ARG A 258 -21.99 8.10 10.31
C ARG A 258 -21.77 7.13 11.47
N ARG A 259 -21.27 5.92 11.18
CA ARG A 259 -21.02 4.91 12.22
C ARG A 259 -19.84 5.28 13.12
N ILE A 260 -18.77 5.86 12.56
CA ILE A 260 -17.63 6.39 13.33
C ILE A 260 -18.08 7.55 14.21
N GLU A 261 -18.86 8.49 13.65
CA GLU A 261 -19.44 9.63 14.37
C GLU A 261 -20.30 9.16 15.56
N SER A 262 -21.23 8.22 15.33
CA SER A 262 -22.10 7.68 16.39
C SER A 262 -21.34 6.91 17.47
N ALA A 263 -20.17 6.35 17.16
CA ALA A 263 -19.36 5.64 18.13
C ALA A 263 -18.54 6.57 19.05
N ALA A 264 -18.48 7.88 18.73
CA ALA A 264 -17.83 8.90 19.54
C ALA A 264 -16.41 8.52 20.00
N LEU A 265 -15.63 7.90 19.11
CA LEU A 265 -14.30 7.36 19.44
C LEU A 265 -13.22 8.44 19.61
N ASP A 266 -13.52 9.73 19.39
CA ASP A 266 -12.55 10.82 19.44
C ASP A 266 -11.27 10.47 18.63
N LEU A 267 -11.48 10.17 17.36
CA LEU A 267 -10.43 9.83 16.40
C LEU A 267 -10.16 11.00 15.47
N GLN A 268 -8.88 11.21 15.16
CA GLN A 268 -8.48 12.02 14.01
C GLN A 268 -8.03 11.07 12.91
N TRP A 269 -8.52 11.27 11.69
CA TRP A 269 -8.14 10.37 10.62
C TRP A 269 -7.89 11.09 9.30
N ARG A 270 -7.17 10.37 8.45
CA ARG A 270 -6.89 10.75 7.08
C ARG A 270 -7.14 9.60 6.12
N ALA A 271 -7.30 9.90 4.84
CA ALA A 271 -7.64 8.91 3.82
C ALA A 271 -7.15 9.32 2.43
N ILE A 272 -7.10 8.36 1.50
CA ILE A 272 -6.89 8.63 0.07
C ILE A 272 -8.25 8.83 -0.61
N LEU A 273 -8.43 9.95 -1.31
CA LEU A 273 -9.65 10.26 -2.05
C LEU A 273 -9.45 10.21 -3.56
N TYR A 274 -10.44 9.62 -4.24
CA TYR A 274 -10.63 9.81 -5.66
C TYR A 274 -11.31 11.17 -5.88
N PRO A 275 -10.77 12.08 -6.72
CA PRO A 275 -11.24 13.46 -6.88
C PRO A 275 -12.52 13.55 -7.74
N ALA A 276 -13.48 12.66 -7.51
CA ALA A 276 -14.82 12.68 -8.06
C ALA A 276 -15.75 11.87 -7.14
N GLN A 277 -17.07 12.00 -7.33
CA GLN A 277 -18.08 11.41 -6.44
C GLN A 277 -17.93 11.84 -4.97
N VAL A 278 -17.50 13.09 -4.76
CA VAL A 278 -17.54 13.77 -3.47
C VAL A 278 -18.64 14.83 -3.57
N ASP A 279 -19.68 14.68 -2.76
CA ASP A 279 -20.74 15.66 -2.59
C ASP A 279 -20.65 16.30 -1.21
N ARG A 280 -21.48 17.34 -0.99
CA ARG A 280 -21.51 18.08 0.27
C ARG A 280 -21.82 17.18 1.47
N GLU A 281 -22.77 16.26 1.33
CA GLU A 281 -23.14 15.33 2.42
C GLU A 281 -21.95 14.46 2.84
N LEU A 282 -21.20 13.92 1.87
CA LEU A 282 -20.01 13.14 2.17
C LEU A 282 -18.93 13.99 2.84
N ALA A 283 -18.64 15.18 2.31
CA ALA A 283 -17.63 16.07 2.91
C ALA A 283 -17.99 16.43 4.37
N ASP A 284 -19.24 16.82 4.63
CA ASP A 284 -19.71 17.12 5.98
C ASP A 284 -19.64 15.89 6.90
N ALA A 285 -20.01 14.70 6.41
CA ALA A 285 -19.94 13.46 7.18
C ALA A 285 -18.49 13.08 7.53
N MET A 286 -17.55 13.26 6.58
CA MET A 286 -16.13 13.02 6.84
C MET A 286 -15.60 13.95 7.94
N ALA A 287 -15.91 15.25 7.87
CA ALA A 287 -15.46 16.23 8.86
C ALA A 287 -15.99 15.90 10.26
N ARG A 288 -17.30 15.62 10.40
CA ARG A 288 -17.90 15.23 11.69
C ARG A 288 -17.36 13.91 12.24
N ALA A 289 -17.05 12.96 11.37
CA ALA A 289 -16.46 11.69 11.76
C ALA A 289 -14.98 11.78 12.18
N GLY A 290 -14.35 12.96 12.06
CA GLY A 290 -12.96 13.18 12.49
C GLY A 290 -11.91 13.23 11.37
N CYS A 291 -12.32 13.34 10.10
CA CYS A 291 -11.38 13.54 9.00
C CYS A 291 -10.68 14.90 9.15
N ARG A 292 -9.35 14.91 9.10
CA ARG A 292 -8.54 16.14 9.18
C ARG A 292 -7.72 16.39 7.93
N GLU A 293 -7.30 15.33 7.26
CA GLU A 293 -6.43 15.41 6.09
C GLU A 293 -6.85 14.36 5.05
N VAL A 294 -6.72 14.69 3.77
CA VAL A 294 -6.86 13.71 2.69
C VAL A 294 -5.74 13.82 1.68
N SER A 295 -5.31 12.67 1.16
CA SER A 295 -4.47 12.58 -0.02
C SER A 295 -5.36 12.59 -1.25
N LEU A 296 -5.29 13.66 -2.05
CA LEU A 296 -6.08 13.86 -3.26
C LEU A 296 -5.25 13.47 -4.50
N GLY A 297 -5.40 12.23 -4.95
CA GLY A 297 -4.63 11.67 -6.08
C GLY A 297 -5.17 12.09 -7.44
N PHE A 298 -4.81 13.28 -7.91
CA PHE A 298 -5.23 13.78 -9.23
C PHE A 298 -4.16 13.62 -10.33
N GLU A 299 -2.88 13.59 -9.97
CA GLU A 299 -1.71 13.31 -10.82
C GLU A 299 -1.39 14.32 -11.92
N SER A 300 -2.38 14.98 -12.51
CA SER A 300 -2.21 16.00 -13.53
C SER A 300 -3.33 17.05 -13.48
N GLY A 301 -3.01 18.29 -13.87
CA GLY A 301 -4.00 19.33 -14.13
C GLY A 301 -4.41 19.41 -15.59
N ALA A 302 -3.70 18.73 -16.49
CA ALA A 302 -3.95 18.74 -17.92
C ALA A 302 -4.87 17.58 -18.33
N ALA A 303 -6.03 17.92 -18.93
CA ALA A 303 -7.03 16.92 -19.32
C ALA A 303 -6.50 15.82 -20.27
N PRO A 304 -5.64 16.11 -21.28
CA PRO A 304 -5.08 15.06 -22.13
C PRO A 304 -4.25 14.03 -21.34
N ILE A 305 -3.50 14.46 -20.33
CA ILE A 305 -2.64 13.58 -19.53
C ILE A 305 -3.46 12.73 -18.56
N LEU A 306 -4.56 13.28 -18.02
CA LEU A 306 -5.52 12.49 -17.24
C LEU A 306 -6.11 11.33 -18.05
N VAL A 307 -6.38 11.55 -19.35
CA VAL A 307 -6.84 10.49 -20.27
C VAL A 307 -5.76 9.43 -20.47
N GLU A 308 -4.50 9.83 -20.67
CA GLU A 308 -3.35 8.91 -20.80
C GLU A 308 -3.12 8.06 -19.54
N TYR A 309 -3.38 8.63 -18.37
CA TYR A 309 -3.38 7.91 -17.10
C TYR A 309 -4.62 7.05 -16.87
N GLY A 310 -5.63 7.10 -17.74
CA GLY A 310 -6.87 6.34 -17.58
C GLY A 310 -7.75 6.84 -16.43
N LYS A 311 -7.62 8.12 -16.06
CA LYS A 311 -8.46 8.77 -15.04
C LYS A 311 -9.85 9.05 -15.62
N ARG A 312 -10.88 8.94 -14.79
CA ARG A 312 -12.29 9.15 -15.17
C ARG A 312 -12.89 10.38 -14.49
N PHE A 313 -12.07 11.41 -14.34
CA PHE A 313 -12.42 12.73 -13.81
C PHE A 313 -11.63 13.79 -14.59
N GLY A 314 -12.06 15.04 -14.51
CA GLY A 314 -11.35 16.17 -15.11
C GLY A 314 -10.91 17.23 -14.09
N PRO A 315 -10.22 18.29 -14.55
CA PRO A 315 -9.79 19.43 -13.73
C PRO A 315 -10.91 20.04 -12.88
N GLU A 316 -12.14 20.09 -13.40
CA GLU A 316 -13.25 20.67 -12.65
C GLU A 316 -13.75 19.80 -11.50
N ASP A 317 -13.69 18.47 -11.63
CA ASP A 317 -14.00 17.58 -10.52
C ASP A 317 -13.00 17.73 -9.38
N ILE A 318 -11.72 17.93 -9.72
CA ILE A 318 -10.65 18.18 -8.76
C ILE A 318 -10.88 19.52 -8.05
N ARG A 319 -11.16 20.60 -8.77
CA ARG A 319 -11.47 21.92 -8.18
C ARG A 319 -12.68 21.85 -7.25
N ARG A 320 -13.78 21.22 -7.71
CA ARG A 320 -14.99 21.05 -6.90
C ARG A 320 -14.71 20.27 -5.63
N THR A 321 -13.94 19.18 -5.72
CA THR A 321 -13.58 18.36 -4.56
C THR A 321 -12.69 19.14 -3.59
N ALA A 322 -11.68 19.86 -4.07
CA ALA A 322 -10.80 20.68 -3.23
C ALA A 322 -11.59 21.74 -2.46
N ARG A 323 -12.50 22.48 -3.12
CA ARG A 323 -13.37 23.47 -2.48
C ARG A 323 -14.29 22.86 -1.41
N LEU A 324 -14.92 21.72 -1.71
CA LEU A 324 -15.78 21.04 -0.75
C LEU A 324 -15.03 20.61 0.52
N LEU A 325 -13.78 20.18 0.38
CA LEU A 325 -12.93 19.80 1.52
C LEU A 325 -12.51 21.03 2.34
N GLU A 326 -12.12 22.11 1.66
CA GLU A 326 -11.78 23.39 2.28
C GLU A 326 -12.97 23.97 3.08
N ASP A 327 -14.17 23.99 2.49
CA ASP A 327 -15.40 24.49 3.11
C ASP A 327 -15.75 23.80 4.43
N VAL A 328 -15.33 22.53 4.60
CA VAL A 328 -15.57 21.73 5.81
C VAL A 328 -14.34 21.61 6.70
N GLY A 329 -13.26 22.32 6.39
CA GLY A 329 -12.02 22.36 7.17
C GLY A 329 -11.16 21.09 7.10
N ILE A 330 -11.28 20.30 6.03
CA ILE A 330 -10.41 19.15 5.76
C ILE A 330 -9.24 19.61 4.90
N GLN A 331 -8.01 19.41 5.39
CA GLN A 331 -6.81 19.72 4.62
C GLN A 331 -6.63 18.68 3.50
N ALA A 332 -6.14 19.13 2.35
CA ALA A 332 -5.85 18.26 1.22
C ALA A 332 -4.37 18.37 0.84
N MET A 333 -3.75 17.21 0.65
CA MET A 333 -2.44 17.03 0.04
C MET A 333 -2.63 16.53 -1.40
N GLY A 334 -2.16 17.29 -2.38
CA GLY A 334 -2.22 16.90 -3.78
C GLY A 334 -1.00 16.11 -4.22
N PHE A 335 -1.19 15.26 -5.24
CA PHE A 335 -0.12 14.48 -5.87
C PHE A 335 -0.07 14.83 -7.35
N LEU A 336 1.13 15.19 -7.81
CA LEU A 336 1.41 15.51 -9.21
C LEU A 336 2.52 14.59 -9.74
N MET A 337 2.24 13.94 -10.86
CA MET A 337 3.17 13.04 -11.54
C MET A 337 3.49 13.59 -12.93
N LEU A 338 4.69 14.15 -13.06
CA LEU A 338 5.14 14.77 -14.30
C LEU A 338 5.96 13.81 -15.16
N GLY A 339 5.85 13.98 -16.48
CA GLY A 339 6.69 13.27 -17.45
C GLY A 339 6.13 11.94 -17.93
N GLY A 340 4.88 11.64 -17.58
CA GLY A 340 4.17 10.46 -18.09
C GLY A 340 3.92 10.48 -19.60
N PRO A 341 3.27 9.44 -20.14
CA PRO A 341 3.04 9.35 -21.57
C PRO A 341 2.23 10.51 -22.13
N GLY A 342 2.66 11.05 -23.26
CA GLY A 342 2.03 12.20 -23.91
C GLY A 342 2.38 13.57 -23.31
N GLU A 343 3.14 13.63 -22.21
CA GLU A 343 3.51 14.89 -21.56
C GLU A 343 4.32 15.81 -22.49
N THR A 344 4.02 17.10 -22.42
CA THR A 344 4.71 18.20 -23.08
C THR A 344 5.15 19.23 -22.04
N ARG A 345 5.98 20.21 -22.43
CA ARG A 345 6.31 21.33 -21.53
C ARG A 345 5.07 22.11 -21.11
N ASP A 346 4.15 22.32 -22.05
CA ASP A 346 2.94 23.10 -21.80
C ASP A 346 1.99 22.38 -20.83
N THR A 347 1.77 21.08 -21.01
CA THR A 347 0.90 20.29 -20.10
C THR A 347 1.52 20.12 -18.70
N ALA A 348 2.85 20.05 -18.59
CA ALA A 348 3.54 20.05 -17.31
C ALA A 348 3.38 21.39 -16.57
N LEU A 349 3.58 22.52 -17.27
CA LEU A 349 3.38 23.86 -16.70
C LEU A 349 1.91 24.14 -16.39
N GLU A 350 0.98 23.68 -17.22
CA GLU A 350 -0.46 23.72 -16.96
C GLU A 350 -0.79 22.99 -15.66
N SER A 351 -0.24 21.80 -15.46
CA SER A 351 -0.45 21.00 -14.26
C SER A 351 0.09 21.65 -13.00
N LEU A 352 1.28 22.26 -13.06
CA LEU A 352 1.88 23.01 -11.95
C LEU A 352 1.05 24.25 -11.58
N ARG A 353 0.64 25.05 -12.57
CA ARG A 353 -0.24 26.22 -12.36
C ARG A 353 -1.62 25.82 -11.85
N PHE A 354 -2.14 24.70 -12.34
CA PHE A 354 -3.41 24.16 -11.88
C PHE A 354 -3.32 23.77 -10.40
N ALA A 355 -2.27 23.05 -9.99
CA ALA A 355 -2.05 22.70 -8.60
C ALA A 355 -1.93 23.94 -7.69
N ASP A 356 -1.24 24.98 -8.14
CA ASP A 356 -1.19 26.28 -7.43
C ASP A 356 -2.59 26.88 -7.24
N SER A 357 -3.45 26.80 -8.27
CA SER A 357 -4.79 27.38 -8.23
C SER A 357 -5.77 26.68 -7.26
N LEU A 358 -5.40 25.50 -6.74
CA LEU A 358 -6.26 24.72 -5.85
C LEU A 358 -6.18 25.16 -4.38
N GLY A 359 -5.15 25.91 -3.98
CA GLY A 359 -4.98 26.33 -2.58
C GLY A 359 -4.79 25.17 -1.59
N LEU A 360 -4.21 24.06 -2.04
CA LEU A 360 -4.02 22.87 -1.20
C LEU A 360 -3.02 23.12 -0.06
N ALA A 361 -3.19 22.40 1.05
CA ALA A 361 -2.32 22.52 2.22
C ALA A 361 -0.89 22.04 1.93
N SER A 362 -0.76 21.07 1.04
CA SER A 362 0.51 20.56 0.57
C SER A 362 0.42 19.91 -0.81
N MET A 363 1.57 19.77 -1.45
CA MET A 363 1.74 19.18 -2.77
C MET A 363 2.97 18.29 -2.80
N HIS A 364 2.82 17.07 -3.31
CA HIS A 364 3.95 16.20 -3.64
C HIS A 364 4.07 16.09 -5.15
N VAL A 365 5.17 16.60 -5.67
CA VAL A 365 5.49 16.59 -7.09
C VAL A 365 6.53 15.50 -7.33
N THR A 366 6.30 14.66 -8.33
CA THR A 366 7.24 13.63 -8.76
C THR A 366 7.52 13.79 -10.24
N VAL A 367 8.73 13.42 -10.67
CA VAL A 367 9.10 13.33 -12.08
C VAL A 367 9.41 11.88 -12.39
N GLY A 368 8.75 11.36 -13.42
CA GLY A 368 8.83 9.96 -13.84
C GLY A 368 7.82 9.07 -13.14
N VAL A 369 7.27 8.15 -13.93
CA VAL A 369 6.23 7.23 -13.47
C VAL A 369 6.82 5.83 -13.37
N ARG A 370 6.87 5.26 -12.16
CA ARG A 370 7.37 3.90 -11.92
C ARG A 370 6.61 2.88 -12.77
N ILE A 371 7.34 2.09 -13.57
CA ILE A 371 6.75 1.10 -14.47
C ILE A 371 6.60 -0.25 -13.75
N TYR A 372 5.38 -0.57 -13.33
CA TYR A 372 5.07 -1.88 -12.76
C TYR A 372 4.64 -2.90 -13.83
N PRO A 373 4.94 -4.19 -13.67
CA PRO A 373 4.53 -5.23 -14.59
C PRO A 373 3.01 -5.36 -14.67
N TYR A 374 2.51 -5.89 -15.78
CA TYR A 374 1.08 -6.11 -16.06
C TYR A 374 0.22 -4.83 -16.15
N THR A 375 0.84 -3.65 -16.10
CA THR A 375 0.16 -2.35 -16.23
C THR A 375 0.02 -1.90 -17.69
N GLY A 376 -0.83 -0.90 -17.93
CA GLY A 376 -0.93 -0.26 -19.25
C GLY A 376 0.35 0.50 -19.61
N LEU A 377 1.00 1.10 -18.62
CA LEU A 377 2.25 1.82 -18.76
C LEU A 377 3.38 0.89 -19.20
N ALA A 378 3.51 -0.30 -18.61
CA ALA A 378 4.52 -1.28 -19.03
C ALA A 378 4.34 -1.71 -20.50
N ARG A 379 3.11 -2.02 -20.92
CA ARG A 379 2.83 -2.36 -22.33
C ARG A 379 3.20 -1.23 -23.28
N ARG A 380 2.91 0.01 -22.90
CA ARG A 380 3.25 1.19 -23.70
C ARG A 380 4.76 1.42 -23.74
N ALA A 381 5.43 1.38 -22.60
CA ALA A 381 6.89 1.54 -22.52
C ALA A 381 7.62 0.51 -23.38
N ALA A 382 7.17 -0.75 -23.37
CA ALA A 382 7.69 -1.81 -24.22
C ALA A 382 7.45 -1.53 -25.71
N ALA A 383 6.23 -1.13 -26.10
CA ALA A 383 5.91 -0.79 -27.48
C ALA A 383 6.70 0.42 -28.02
N GLU A 384 7.06 1.35 -27.14
CA GLU A 384 7.90 2.51 -27.45
C GLU A 384 9.42 2.23 -27.35
N GLY A 385 9.81 1.00 -26.99
CA GLY A 385 11.22 0.61 -26.87
C GLY A 385 11.96 1.18 -25.66
N LEU A 386 11.24 1.66 -24.63
CA LEU A 386 11.81 2.20 -23.39
C LEU A 386 12.23 1.11 -22.39
N ILE A 387 11.62 -0.07 -22.49
CA ILE A 387 11.98 -1.26 -21.71
C ILE A 387 11.97 -2.48 -22.63
N ASP A 388 12.71 -3.52 -22.24
CA ASP A 388 12.59 -4.84 -22.87
C ASP A 388 11.25 -5.47 -22.46
N PRO A 389 10.40 -5.95 -23.39
CA PRO A 389 9.19 -6.69 -23.06
C PRO A 389 9.41 -7.94 -22.18
N ALA A 390 10.62 -8.50 -22.15
CA ALA A 390 11.01 -9.65 -21.33
C ALA A 390 11.54 -9.26 -19.93
N ASP A 391 11.70 -7.97 -19.63
CA ASP A 391 12.15 -7.50 -18.31
C ASP A 391 11.09 -7.80 -17.23
N ASP A 392 11.52 -8.34 -16.09
CA ASP A 392 10.65 -8.60 -14.94
C ASP A 392 10.27 -7.33 -14.16
N LEU A 393 10.97 -6.22 -14.44
CA LEU A 393 10.81 -4.89 -13.87
C LEU A 393 11.00 -4.84 -12.35
N LEU A 394 11.63 -5.87 -11.75
CA LEU A 394 11.97 -5.89 -10.33
C LEU A 394 12.94 -4.76 -10.01
N ARG A 395 13.97 -4.60 -10.84
CA ARG A 395 14.83 -3.41 -10.78
C ARG A 395 14.02 -2.21 -11.29
N PRO A 396 14.01 -1.09 -10.55
CA PRO A 396 13.12 0.02 -10.89
C PRO A 396 13.39 0.63 -12.26
N ALA A 397 12.37 0.60 -13.11
CA ALA A 397 12.30 1.35 -14.36
C ALA A 397 11.20 2.41 -14.28
N PHE A 398 11.41 3.54 -14.96
CA PHE A 398 10.52 4.70 -14.94
C PHE A 398 10.21 5.15 -16.36
N TYR A 399 8.96 5.53 -16.59
CA TYR A 399 8.55 6.22 -17.79
C TYR A 399 8.75 7.72 -17.57
N VAL A 400 9.66 8.31 -18.35
CA VAL A 400 9.83 9.75 -18.47
C VAL A 400 9.96 10.03 -19.96
N VAL A 401 9.19 10.99 -20.49
CA VAL A 401 9.39 11.47 -21.86
C VAL A 401 10.85 11.94 -22.02
N PRO A 402 11.70 11.26 -22.83
CA PRO A 402 13.16 11.42 -22.72
C PRO A 402 13.65 12.86 -22.94
N ARG A 403 13.06 13.55 -23.93
CA ARG A 403 13.36 14.95 -24.26
C ARG A 403 12.96 15.96 -23.16
N LEU A 404 12.19 15.53 -22.16
CA LEU A 404 11.71 16.39 -21.07
C LEU A 404 12.39 16.09 -19.74
N ALA A 405 13.11 14.97 -19.59
CA ALA A 405 13.57 14.47 -18.30
C ALA A 405 14.33 15.54 -17.49
N ASP A 406 15.44 16.05 -18.02
CA ASP A 406 16.27 17.03 -17.30
C ASP A 406 15.51 18.33 -17.01
N TRP A 407 14.81 18.84 -18.02
CA TRP A 407 13.99 20.05 -17.88
C TRP A 407 12.90 19.89 -16.82
N LEU A 408 12.24 18.73 -16.73
CA LEU A 408 11.21 18.46 -15.71
C LEU A 408 11.82 18.41 -14.31
N HIS A 409 12.98 17.78 -14.15
CA HIS A 409 13.67 17.74 -12.87
C HIS A 409 14.05 19.14 -12.39
N GLU A 410 14.64 19.95 -13.27
CA GLU A 410 14.99 21.35 -12.97
C GLU A 410 13.76 22.20 -12.68
N THR A 411 12.72 22.06 -13.50
CA THR A 411 11.47 22.83 -13.36
C THR A 411 10.75 22.47 -12.07
N ALA A 412 10.58 21.18 -11.75
CA ALA A 412 9.91 20.75 -10.53
C ALA A 412 10.66 21.19 -9.27
N ALA A 413 11.99 21.06 -9.27
CA ALA A 413 12.83 21.55 -8.18
C ALA A 413 12.72 23.06 -8.00
N ALA A 414 12.83 23.83 -9.07
CA ALA A 414 12.70 25.29 -9.04
C ALA A 414 11.29 25.75 -8.64
N TRP A 415 10.25 25.02 -9.06
CA TRP A 415 8.87 25.33 -8.71
C TRP A 415 8.61 25.12 -7.21
N CYS A 416 9.11 24.03 -6.64
CA CYS A 416 8.90 23.70 -5.23
C CYS A 416 9.83 24.50 -4.30
N ALA A 417 10.99 24.94 -4.79
CA ALA A 417 11.98 25.67 -3.99
C ALA A 417 11.37 26.90 -3.29
N GLY A 418 11.50 26.94 -1.96
CA GLY A 418 11.02 28.06 -1.14
C GLY A 418 9.51 28.11 -0.92
N ARG A 419 8.73 27.15 -1.44
CA ARG A 419 7.28 27.08 -1.23
C ARG A 419 6.93 26.16 -0.04
N PRO A 420 6.33 26.68 1.03
CA PRO A 420 5.90 25.86 2.15
C PRO A 420 4.90 24.78 1.72
N GLY A 421 5.08 23.54 2.18
CA GLY A 421 4.17 22.43 1.89
C GLY A 421 4.34 21.80 0.50
N TRP A 422 5.29 22.26 -0.33
CA TRP A 422 5.63 21.64 -1.60
C TRP A 422 6.86 20.74 -1.46
N PHE A 423 6.72 19.49 -1.89
CA PHE A 423 7.74 18.45 -1.77
C PHE A 423 8.10 17.93 -3.16
N TYR A 424 9.40 17.79 -3.41
CA TYR A 424 9.97 17.23 -4.64
C TYR A 424 11.13 16.29 -4.32
#